data_AF-A0A7S1JZH6-F1
#
_entry.id   AF-A0A7S1JZH6-F1
#
_cell.length_a   1.000
_cell.length_b   1.000
_cell.length_c   1.000
_cell.angle_alpha   90.00
_cell.angle_beta   90.00
_cell.angle_gamma   90.00
#
_symmetry.space_group_name_H-M   'P 1'
#
loop_
_entity.id
_entity.type
_entity.pdbx_description
1 polymer ?
#
loop_
_entity_poly.entity_id
_entity_poly.type
_entity_poly.pdbx_seq_one_letter_code
_entity_poly.pdbx_strand_id
1 'polypeptide(L)'
;AQTSLTLTIRTLKEEFATVWFILTDEEADPPDASSVEANGTQATRSDFSGTEHEHTITFSGLTPATTQMAYAVAKDMFGNAMDDEDVQERVRSVRTACPTGTTD
;
A
#
# COMPACT_ATOMS: atom_id res chain seq x y z
N ALA A 1 -1.12 -1.76 -21.49
CA ALA A 1 -0.22 -1.23 -20.44
C ALA A 1 -0.90 -1.47 -19.10
N GLN A 2 -0.18 -1.98 -18.10
CA GLN A 2 -0.74 -2.12 -16.75
C GLN A 2 -0.78 -0.73 -16.10
N THR A 3 -1.98 -0.18 -15.94
CA THR A 3 -2.23 1.15 -15.36
C THR A 3 -2.78 1.04 -13.94
N SER A 4 -2.67 -0.13 -13.32
CA SER A 4 -3.17 -0.38 -11.98
C SER A 4 -2.19 -1.23 -11.17
N LEU A 5 -2.12 -0.94 -9.88
CA LEU A 5 -1.32 -1.65 -8.88
C LEU A 5 -2.22 -2.06 -7.74
N THR A 6 -2.25 -3.36 -7.43
CA THR A 6 -2.89 -3.87 -6.23
C THR A 6 -1.83 -4.14 -5.18
N LEU A 7 -2.00 -3.54 -4.00
CA LEU A 7 -1.19 -3.79 -2.82
C LEU A 7 -2.03 -4.52 -1.81
N THR A 8 -1.41 -5.49 -1.15
CA THR A 8 -2.02 -6.28 -0.11
C THR A 8 -1.03 -6.31 1.05
N ILE A 9 -1.51 -6.06 2.27
CA ILE A 9 -0.75 -6.36 3.49
C ILE A 9 -1.58 -7.22 4.41
N ARG A 10 -0.92 -7.89 5.35
CA ARG A 10 -1.57 -8.69 6.39
C ARG A 10 -1.25 -8.14 7.77
N THR A 11 -2.26 -8.11 8.63
CA THR A 11 -2.13 -7.67 10.03
C THR A 11 -2.70 -8.73 10.95
N LEU A 12 -2.23 -8.79 12.19
CA LEU A 12 -2.76 -9.71 13.20
C LEU A 12 -4.07 -9.20 13.82
N LYS A 13 -4.86 -10.12 14.39
CA LYS A 13 -6.24 -9.87 14.86
C LYS A 13 -6.32 -9.11 16.18
N GLU A 14 -5.31 -9.25 17.04
CA GLU A 14 -5.26 -8.52 18.31
C GLU A 14 -5.14 -7.01 18.08
N GLU A 15 -4.69 -6.63 16.88
CA GLU A 15 -4.58 -5.26 16.43
C GLU A 15 -5.59 -5.07 15.31
N PHE A 16 -6.82 -4.70 15.66
CA PHE A 16 -7.86 -4.38 14.67
C PHE A 16 -7.41 -3.19 13.82
N ALA A 17 -6.63 -3.47 12.78
CA ALA A 17 -5.88 -2.44 12.10
C ALA A 17 -6.74 -1.68 11.09
N THR A 18 -6.53 -0.38 11.03
CA THR A 18 -6.87 0.45 9.87
C THR A 18 -5.59 0.72 9.11
N VAL A 19 -5.60 0.53 7.79
CA VAL A 19 -4.42 0.67 6.96
C VAL A 19 -4.66 1.72 5.89
N TRP A 20 -3.72 2.65 5.75
CA TRP A 20 -3.68 3.64 4.68
C TRP A 20 -2.48 3.40 3.79
N PHE A 21 -2.65 3.60 2.49
CA PHE A 21 -1.59 3.52 1.49
C PHE A 21 -1.48 4.83 0.71
N ILE A 22 -0.26 5.24 0.40
CA ILE A 22 0.02 6.33 -0.53
C ILE A 22 1.10 5.92 -1.52
N LEU A 23 0.97 6.39 -2.76
CA LEU A 23 2.01 6.31 -3.76
C LEU A 23 2.73 7.64 -3.87
N THR A 24 4.06 7.59 -3.96
CA THR A 24 4.90 8.75 -4.26
C THR A 24 5.82 8.42 -5.42
N ASP A 25 6.38 9.46 -6.05
CA ASP A 25 7.51 9.28 -6.95
C ASP A 25 8.68 8.59 -6.21
N GLU A 26 9.46 7.76 -6.93
CA GLU A 26 10.61 7.03 -6.35
C GLU A 26 11.68 7.96 -5.77
N GLU A 27 11.83 9.16 -6.35
CA GLU A 27 12.82 10.15 -5.93
C GLU A 27 12.27 11.15 -4.88
N ALA A 28 11.01 11.00 -4.47
CA ALA A 28 10.42 11.87 -3.46
C ALA A 28 10.87 11.43 -2.05
N ASP A 29 10.98 12.40 -1.14
CA ASP A 29 11.22 12.11 0.26
C ASP A 29 10.08 11.24 0.84
N PRO A 30 10.39 10.23 1.67
CA PRO A 30 9.38 9.40 2.31
C PRO A 30 8.38 10.24 3.13
N PRO A 31 7.07 10.06 2.97
CA PRO A 31 6.09 10.73 3.81
C PRO A 31 6.16 10.20 5.25
N ASP A 32 5.94 11.08 6.23
CA ASP A 32 5.72 10.64 7.60
C ASP A 32 4.36 9.95 7.76
N ALA A 33 4.18 9.24 8.89
CA ALA A 33 2.96 8.47 9.12
C ALA A 33 1.69 9.34 9.08
N SER A 34 1.77 10.56 9.63
CA SER A 34 0.63 11.48 9.66
C SER A 34 0.20 11.94 8.26
N SER A 35 1.17 12.10 7.36
CA SER A 35 0.95 12.46 5.96
C SER A 35 0.29 11.32 5.18
N VAL A 36 0.69 10.08 5.46
CA VAL A 36 0.06 8.87 4.88
C VAL A 36 -1.38 8.73 5.37
N GLU A 37 -1.67 9.00 6.64
CA GLU A 37 -3.04 8.93 7.16
C GLU A 37 -3.96 10.01 6.57
N ALA A 38 -3.44 11.24 6.42
CA ALA A 38 -4.22 12.37 5.94
C ALA A 38 -4.51 12.31 4.43
N ASN A 39 -3.55 11.81 3.64
CA ASN A 39 -3.60 11.87 2.18
C ASN A 39 -3.65 10.49 1.51
N GLY A 40 -3.38 9.42 2.26
CA GLY A 40 -3.42 8.06 1.78
C GLY A 40 -4.84 7.54 1.63
N THR A 41 -4.99 6.50 0.82
CA THR A 41 -6.25 5.80 0.64
C THR A 41 -6.34 4.66 1.65
N GLN A 42 -7.45 4.62 2.39
CA GLN A 42 -7.73 3.53 3.31
C GLN A 42 -7.97 2.24 2.51
N ALA A 43 -7.31 1.16 2.90
CA ALA A 43 -7.48 -0.14 2.29
C ALA A 43 -8.78 -0.82 2.72
N THR A 44 -9.31 -1.65 1.84
CA THR A 44 -10.45 -2.51 2.18
C THR A 44 -9.93 -3.69 2.96
N ARG A 45 -10.52 -3.91 4.14
CA ARG A 45 -10.22 -5.06 5.00
C ARG A 45 -11.07 -6.26 4.62
N SER A 46 -10.44 -7.43 4.56
CA SER A 46 -11.09 -8.73 4.49
C SER A 46 -10.53 -9.66 5.57
N ASP A 47 -11.34 -10.62 6.01
CA ASP A 47 -10.86 -11.68 6.88
C ASP A 47 -10.12 -12.71 6.02
N PHE A 48 -8.84 -12.93 6.30
CA PHE A 48 -8.00 -13.86 5.54
C PHE A 48 -8.00 -15.24 6.18
N SER A 49 -7.61 -15.34 7.46
CA SER A 49 -7.72 -16.57 8.24
C SER A 49 -7.53 -16.34 9.74
N GLY A 50 -8.29 -17.05 10.59
CA GLY A 50 -8.00 -17.19 12.03
C GLY A 50 -7.68 -15.90 12.79
N THR A 51 -6.38 -15.63 12.93
CA THR A 51 -5.75 -14.51 13.66
C THR A 51 -5.18 -13.41 12.75
N GLU A 52 -5.48 -13.42 11.45
CA GLU A 52 -4.95 -12.49 10.46
C GLU A 52 -6.06 -11.83 9.62
N HIS A 53 -5.83 -10.58 9.25
CA HIS A 53 -6.65 -9.79 8.34
C HIS A 53 -5.84 -9.36 7.14
N GLU A 54 -6.46 -9.32 5.97
CA GLU A 54 -5.85 -8.84 4.74
C GLU A 54 -6.42 -7.47 4.40
N HIS A 55 -5.54 -6.56 4.01
CA HIS A 55 -5.89 -5.20 3.62
C HIS A 55 -5.43 -4.98 2.21
N THR A 56 -6.38 -4.78 1.30
CA THR A 56 -6.11 -4.62 -0.12
C THR A 56 -6.52 -3.24 -0.60
N ILE A 57 -5.67 -2.65 -1.42
CA ILE A 57 -5.98 -1.44 -2.18
C ILE A 57 -5.57 -1.62 -3.63
N THR A 58 -6.37 -1.10 -4.55
CA THR A 58 -6.01 -1.03 -5.97
C THR A 58 -5.90 0.43 -6.38
N PHE A 59 -4.69 0.86 -6.70
CA PHE A 59 -4.44 2.12 -7.37
C PHE A 59 -4.68 1.94 -8.87
N SER A 60 -5.37 2.89 -9.49
CA SER A 60 -5.70 2.86 -10.92
C SER A 60 -5.35 4.18 -11.60
N GLY A 61 -5.20 4.17 -12.92
CA GLY A 61 -4.84 5.37 -13.68
C GLY A 61 -3.37 5.74 -13.53
N LEU A 62 -2.51 4.78 -13.20
CA LEU A 62 -1.08 4.99 -13.06
C LEU A 62 -0.45 5.30 -14.42
N THR A 63 0.46 6.27 -14.44
CA THR A 63 1.25 6.61 -15.61
C THR A 63 2.21 5.46 -15.93
N PRO A 64 2.22 4.93 -17.16
CA PRO A 64 3.20 3.92 -17.55
C PRO A 64 4.64 4.45 -17.50
N ALA A 65 5.59 3.57 -17.20
CA ALA A 65 7.03 3.88 -17.15
C ALA A 65 7.45 4.90 -16.07
N THR A 66 6.61 5.18 -15.08
CA THR A 66 7.02 5.85 -13.83
C THR A 66 7.29 4.80 -12.75
N THR A 67 8.43 4.91 -12.06
CA THR A 67 8.64 4.17 -10.82
C THR A 67 8.01 4.95 -9.68
N GLN A 68 7.21 4.27 -8.87
CA GLN A 68 6.62 4.84 -7.66
C GLN A 68 6.99 3.99 -6.45
N MET A 69 7.10 4.65 -5.31
CA MET A 69 7.22 4.02 -4.00
C MET A 69 5.85 4.02 -3.33
N ALA A 70 5.54 2.92 -2.65
CA ALA A 70 4.32 2.79 -1.89
C ALA A 70 4.66 2.79 -0.40
N TYR A 71 3.93 3.59 0.36
CA TYR A 71 4.04 3.67 1.81
C TYR A 71 2.72 3.25 2.41
N ALA A 72 2.80 2.50 3.51
CA ALA A 72 1.64 2.08 4.27
C ALA A 72 1.81 2.45 5.74
N VAL A 73 0.71 2.86 6.37
CA VAL A 73 0.61 3.03 7.82
C VAL A 73 -0.54 2.18 8.29
N ALA A 74 -0.29 1.37 9.31
CA ALA A 74 -1.31 0.61 10.01
C ALA A 74 -1.46 1.14 11.44
N LYS A 75 -2.71 1.28 11.89
CA LYS A 75 -3.04 1.63 13.27
C LYS A 75 -3.97 0.62 13.89
N ASP A 76 -3.75 0.23 15.13
CA ASP A 76 -4.69 -0.60 15.90
C ASP A 76 -6.05 0.11 16.13
N MET A 77 -7.01 -0.58 16.76
CA MET A 77 -8.33 0.02 17.06
C MET A 77 -8.30 1.16 18.09
N PHE A 78 -7.18 1.33 18.79
CA PHE A 78 -6.96 2.41 19.73
C PHE A 78 -6.25 3.61 19.08
N GLY A 79 -5.85 3.49 17.81
CA GLY A 79 -5.18 4.53 17.04
C GLY A 79 -3.66 4.57 17.23
N ASN A 80 -3.07 3.55 17.86
CA ASN A 80 -1.62 3.43 17.98
C ASN A 80 -1.04 2.93 16.66
N ALA A 81 0.07 3.54 16.22
CA ALA A 81 0.80 3.02 15.07
C ALA A 81 1.42 1.66 15.42
N MET A 82 1.30 0.72 14.48
CA MET A 82 1.88 -0.61 14.60
C MET A 82 3.40 -0.53 14.46
N ASP A 83 4.12 -1.40 15.17
CA ASP A 83 5.57 -1.54 14.97
C ASP A 83 5.86 -2.18 13.60
N ASP A 84 7.05 -1.90 13.04
CA ASP A 84 7.46 -2.39 11.71
C ASP A 84 7.43 -3.93 11.59
N GLU A 85 7.53 -4.67 12.71
CA GLU A 85 7.48 -6.14 12.74
C GLU A 85 6.05 -6.68 12.56
N ASP A 86 5.04 -5.90 12.95
CA ASP A 86 3.63 -6.26 12.86
C ASP A 86 3.03 -5.90 11.48
N VAL A 87 3.70 -5.02 10.73
CA VAL A 87 3.43 -4.73 9.32
C VAL A 87 4.39 -5.53 8.44
N GLN A 88 4.10 -6.82 8.26
CA GLN A 88 5.00 -7.79 7.60
C GLN A 88 5.39 -7.46 6.14
N GLU A 89 4.86 -6.39 5.53
CA GLU A 89 5.16 -6.04 4.14
C GLU A 89 5.36 -4.54 3.95
N ARG A 90 6.58 -4.07 4.22
CA ARG A 90 7.09 -2.81 3.65
C ARG A 90 7.13 -2.97 2.14
N VAL A 91 6.10 -2.43 1.48
CA VAL A 91 5.86 -2.57 0.04
C VAL A 91 7.09 -2.16 -0.77
N ARG A 92 7.61 -3.10 -1.57
CA ARG A 92 8.77 -2.91 -2.46
C ARG A 92 8.39 -2.08 -3.70
N SER A 93 9.35 -1.28 -4.18
CA SER A 93 9.27 -0.41 -5.37
C SER A 93 8.57 -1.06 -6.56
N VAL A 94 7.63 -0.33 -7.17
CA VAL A 94 6.88 -0.82 -8.32
C VAL A 94 7.36 -0.14 -9.59
N ARG A 95 7.95 -0.91 -10.50
CA ARG A 95 8.21 -0.49 -11.88
C ARG A 95 6.99 -0.80 -12.74
N THR A 96 6.30 0.23 -13.23
CA THR A 96 5.28 0.04 -14.26
C THR A 96 5.98 -0.23 -15.60
N ALA A 97 5.80 -1.44 -16.17
CA ALA A 97 6.42 -1.78 -17.45
C ALA A 97 5.84 -0.91 -18.59
N CYS A 98 6.73 -0.38 -19.43
CA CYS A 98 6.39 0.34 -20.67
C CYS A 98 5.53 -0.58 -21.57
N PRO A 99 4.47 -0.10 -22.25
CA PRO A 99 3.84 -0.90 -23.28
C PRO A 99 4.87 -1.16 -24.39
N THR A 100 5.31 -2.41 -24.53
CA THR A 100 5.96 -2.85 -25.76
C THR A 100 4.92 -2.68 -26.87
N GLY A 101 5.06 -1.60 -27.63
CA GLY A 101 4.31 -1.39 -28.86
C GLY A 101 4.69 -2.50 -29.83
N THR A 102 3.84 -3.50 -29.95
CA THR A 102 3.83 -4.34 -31.15
C THR A 102 3.02 -3.57 -32.18
N THR A 103 3.71 -2.78 -33.01
CA THR A 103 3.12 -2.27 -34.25
C THR A 103 2.97 -3.46 -35.19
N ASP A 104 1.76 -3.63 -35.71
CA ASP A 104 1.34 -4.56 -36.77
C ASP A 104 2.25 -4.51 -38.00
#